data_AF-A0A536UH90-F1
#
_entry.id   AF-A0A536UH90-F1
#
_cell.length_a   1.000
_cell.length_b   1.000
_cell.length_c   1.000
_cell.angle_alpha   90.00
_cell.angle_beta   90.00
_cell.angle_gamma   90.00
#
_symmetry.space_group_name_H-M   'P 1'
#
loop_
_entity.id
_entity.type
_entity.pdbx_description
1 polymer ?
#
loop_
_entity_poly.entity_id
_entity_poly.type
_entity_poly.pdbx_seq_one_letter_code
_entity_poly.pdbx_strand_id
1 'polypeptide(L)' 'KLTAPPITGTNVGAENIPRAPRSLIETTRIFRASSIARDWLGDTFVDHFAATREWEWRQWQDAVTDWEMKRYFEII' A
#
# COMPACT_ATOMS: atom_id res chain seq x y z
N LYS A 1 -1.40 -17.23 16.69
CA LYS A 1 -1.55 -18.44 15.83
C LYS A 1 -2.64 -18.15 14.81
N LEU A 2 -2.47 -18.53 13.54
CA LEU A 2 -3.46 -18.30 12.48
C LEU A 2 -4.66 -19.24 12.66
N THR A 3 -5.87 -18.71 12.57
CA THR A 3 -7.14 -19.43 12.77
C THR A 3 -8.00 -19.54 11.51
N ALA A 4 -7.63 -18.81 10.45
CA ALA A 4 -8.36 -18.84 9.18
C ALA A 4 -8.13 -20.17 8.45
N PRO A 5 -9.17 -20.75 7.83
CA PRO A 5 -9.02 -21.95 7.00
C PRO A 5 -8.15 -21.66 5.77
N PRO A 6 -7.44 -22.67 5.23
CA PRO A 6 -6.61 -22.50 4.05
C PRO A 6 -7.45 -22.19 2.81
N ILE A 7 -6.99 -21.24 2.00
CA ILE A 7 -7.56 -20.96 0.66
C ILE A 7 -7.06 -22.05 -0.29
N THR A 8 -7.94 -22.60 -1.12
CA THR A 8 -7.61 -23.67 -2.07
C THR A 8 -8.00 -23.30 -3.51
N GLY A 9 -7.31 -23.89 -4.50
CA GLY A 9 -7.58 -23.66 -5.92
C GLY A 9 -7.45 -22.18 -6.34
N THR A 10 -8.33 -21.73 -7.23
CA THR A 10 -8.42 -20.34 -7.71
C THR A 10 -9.27 -19.49 -6.76
N ASN A 11 -8.75 -19.18 -5.57
CA ASN A 11 -9.37 -18.33 -4.54
C ASN A 11 -10.62 -18.88 -3.81
N VAL A 12 -10.85 -20.20 -3.81
CA VAL A 12 -11.96 -20.78 -3.03
C VAL A 12 -11.66 -20.66 -1.53
N GLY A 13 -12.55 -20.01 -0.77
CA GLY A 13 -12.36 -19.68 0.65
C GLY A 13 -11.90 -18.24 0.90
N ALA A 14 -11.74 -17.42 -0.14
CA ALA A 14 -11.36 -16.01 -0.02
C ALA A 14 -12.55 -15.03 -0.08
N GLU A 15 -13.79 -15.52 -0.11
CA GLU A 15 -14.99 -14.74 -0.41
C GLU A 15 -15.21 -13.58 0.58
N ASN A 16 -14.78 -13.78 1.83
CA ASN A 16 -14.93 -12.81 2.92
C ASN A 16 -13.60 -12.15 3.32
N ILE A 17 -12.54 -12.28 2.51
CA ILE A 17 -11.24 -11.67 2.82
C ILE A 17 -11.24 -10.22 2.32
N PRO A 18 -11.00 -9.23 3.20
CA PRO A 18 -10.86 -7.84 2.78
C PRO A 18 -9.74 -7.69 1.76
N ARG A 19 -9.96 -6.87 0.73
CA ARG A 19 -8.91 -6.60 -0.24
C ARG A 19 -7.77 -5.82 0.42
N ALA A 20 -6.55 -6.11 -0.03
CA ALA A 20 -5.40 -5.30 0.31
C ALA A 20 -5.56 -3.87 -0.24
N PRO A 21 -4.95 -2.86 0.41
CA PRO A 21 -4.96 -1.50 -0.08
C PRO A 21 -4.38 -1.40 -1.48
N ARG A 22 -4.86 -0.43 -2.27
CA ARG A 22 -4.54 -0.34 -3.71
C ARG A 22 -3.53 0.75 -4.02
N SER A 23 -3.18 1.57 -3.03
CA SER A 23 -2.19 2.63 -3.15
C SER A 23 -1.07 2.47 -2.12
N LEU A 24 0.08 3.02 -2.48
CA LEU A 24 1.23 3.08 -1.57
C LEU A 24 0.89 3.87 -0.30
N ILE A 25 0.15 4.99 -0.43
CA ILE A 25 -0.18 5.84 0.71
C ILE A 25 -1.14 5.17 1.70
N GLU A 26 -2.14 4.44 1.23
CA GLU A 26 -3.03 3.68 2.12
C GLU A 26 -2.26 2.57 2.85
N THR A 27 -1.43 1.82 2.13
CA THR A 27 -0.60 0.77 2.72
C THR A 27 0.34 1.34 3.77
N THR A 28 0.96 2.50 3.49
CA THR A 28 1.89 3.17 4.40
C THR A 28 1.19 3.60 5.69
N ARG A 29 -0.04 4.14 5.60
CA ARG A 29 -0.84 4.50 6.78
C ARG A 29 -1.19 3.28 7.64
N ILE A 30 -1.60 2.18 7.01
CA ILE A 30 -1.91 0.92 7.71
C ILE A 30 -0.65 0.34 8.36
N PHE A 31 0.48 0.35 7.65
CA PHE A 31 1.76 -0.11 8.18
C PHE A 31 2.20 0.71 9.40
N ARG A 32 2.14 2.04 9.33
CA ARG A 32 2.50 2.93 10.45
C ARG A 32 1.63 2.69 11.70
N ALA A 33 0.37 2.32 11.51
CA ALA A 33 -0.58 2.02 12.60
C ALA A 33 -0.54 0.55 13.07
N SER A 34 0.24 -0.32 12.43
CA SER A 34 0.25 -1.76 12.72
C SER A 34 0.99 -2.07 14.02
N SER A 35 0.26 -2.57 15.02
CA SER A 35 0.85 -3.06 16.27
C SER A 35 1.79 -4.23 16.05
N ILE A 36 1.46 -5.13 15.11
CA ILE A 36 2.31 -6.28 14.75
C ILE A 36 3.62 -5.80 14.13
N ALA A 37 3.58 -4.81 13.24
CA ALA A 37 4.79 -4.26 12.64
C ALA A 37 5.70 -3.61 13.69
N ARG A 38 5.11 -2.88 14.64
CA ARG A 38 5.84 -2.25 15.75
C ARG A 38 6.46 -3.26 16.71
N ASP A 39 5.74 -4.32 17.03
CA ASP A 39 6.24 -5.43 17.86
C ASP A 39 7.44 -6.13 17.20
N TRP A 40 7.38 -6.36 15.88
CA TRP A 40 8.41 -7.13 15.18
C TRP A 40 9.62 -6.30 14.74
N LEU A 41 9.40 -5.05 14.34
CA LEU A 41 10.41 -4.21 13.70
C LEU A 41 10.86 -3.05 14.60
N GLY A 42 10.11 -2.73 15.64
CA GLY A 42 10.35 -1.60 16.53
C GLY A 42 9.76 -0.29 16.02
N ASP A 43 9.33 0.57 16.96
CA ASP A 43 8.69 1.85 16.66
C ASP A 43 9.53 2.76 15.77
N THR A 44 10.82 2.89 16.10
CA THR A 44 11.73 3.76 15.35
C THR A 44 11.85 3.36 13.88
N PHE A 45 11.94 2.05 13.61
CA PHE A 45 12.02 1.56 12.24
C PHE A 45 10.71 1.82 11.49
N VAL A 46 9.57 1.47 12.10
CA VAL A 46 8.25 1.65 11.48
C VAL A 46 8.02 3.11 11.12
N ASP A 47 8.31 4.03 12.03
CA ASP A 47 8.09 5.45 11.82
C ASP A 47 9.01 6.04 10.75
N HIS A 48 10.29 5.65 10.75
CA HIS A 48 11.27 6.07 9.75
C HIS A 48 10.90 5.54 8.36
N PHE A 49 10.64 4.23 8.24
CA PHE A 49 10.31 3.61 6.97
C PHE A 49 9.01 4.18 6.39
N ALA A 50 7.97 4.34 7.20
CA ALA A 50 6.72 4.97 6.77
C ALA A 50 6.95 6.40 6.25
N ALA A 51 7.80 7.19 6.91
CA ALA A 51 8.13 8.54 6.45
C ALA A 51 8.78 8.55 5.06
N THR A 52 9.66 7.57 4.75
CA THR A 52 10.26 7.47 3.40
C THR A 52 9.23 7.18 2.31
N ARG A 53 8.22 6.36 2.61
CA ARG A 53 7.15 6.01 1.64
C ARG A 53 6.15 7.15 1.47
N GLU A 54 5.89 7.91 2.53
CA GLU A 54 5.11 9.15 2.44
C GLU A 54 5.82 10.19 1.57
N TRP A 55 7.14 10.32 1.70
CA TRP A 55 7.92 11.24 0.87
C TRP A 55 7.92 10.82 -0.61
N GLU A 56 8.13 9.53 -0.89
CA GLU A 56 8.03 8.97 -2.24
C GLU A 56 6.66 9.24 -2.88
N TRP A 57 5.58 9.03 -2.12
CA TRP A 57 4.24 9.35 -2.59
C TRP A 57 4.06 10.83 -2.94
N ARG A 58 4.60 11.75 -2.11
CA ARG A 58 4.55 13.19 -2.40
C ARG A 58 5.29 13.52 -3.70
N GLN A 59 6.49 12.98 -3.88
CA GLN A 59 7.25 13.18 -5.11
C GLN A 59 6.51 12.67 -6.35
N TRP A 60 5.83 11.53 -6.24
CA TRP A 60 5.00 11.01 -7.33
C TRP A 60 3.84 11.95 -7.69
N GLN A 61 3.21 12.61 -6.72
CA GLN A 61 2.10 13.54 -6.96
C GLN A 61 2.53 14.84 -7.65
N ASP A 62 3.78 15.25 -7.47
CA ASP A 62 4.33 16.48 -8.08
C ASP A 62 4.80 16.24 -9.53
N ALA A 63 4.93 14.98 -9.96
CA ALA A 63 5.42 14.64 -11.28
C ALA A 63 4.28 14.62 -12.31
N VAL A 64 4.53 15.18 -13.51
CA VAL A 64 3.69 14.99 -14.69
C VAL A 64 4.25 13.84 -15.51
N THR A 65 3.45 12.82 -15.72
CA THR A 65 3.83 11.57 -16.40
C THR A 65 3.55 11.63 -17.89
N ASP A 66 4.27 10.81 -18.66
CA ASP A 66 4.02 10.64 -20.10
C ASP A 66 2.57 10.22 -20.41
N TRP A 67 1.93 9.47 -19.51
CA TRP A 67 0.53 9.08 -19.67
C TRP A 67 -0.39 10.31 -19.64
N GLU A 68 -0.15 11.22 -18.69
CA GLU A 68 -0.91 12.47 -18.58
C GLU A 68 -0.67 13.35 -19.82
N MET A 69 0.58 13.49 -20.23
CA MET A 69 0.96 14.26 -21.42
C MET A 69 0.27 13.74 -22.68
N LYS A 70 0.34 12.43 -22.95
CA LYS A 70 -0.33 11.80 -24.10
C LYS A 70 -1.84 11.98 -24.04
N ARG A 71 -2.43 11.72 -22.87
CA ARG A 71 -3.88 11.81 -22.70
C ARG A 71 -4.41 13.21 -22.93
N TYR A 72 -3.70 14.26 -22.53
CA TYR A 72 -4.19 15.64 -22.63
C TYR A 72 -3.72 16.40 -23.88
N PHE A 73 -2.57 16.05 -24.47
CA PHE A 73 -2.12 16.67 -25.74
C PHE A 73 -2.74 16.05 -27.00
N GLU A 74 -3.23 14.81 -26.97
CA GLU A 74 -4.00 14.24 -28.09
C GLU A 74 -5.45 14.77 -28.15
N ILE A 75 -5.91 15.46 -27.10
CA ILE A 75 -7.27 16.04 -27.02
C ILE A 75 -7.37 17.39 -27.74
N ILE A 76 -6.25 18.02 -28.13
CA ILE A 76 -6.20 19.35 -28.78
C ILE A 76 -6.08 19.20 -30.30
#